data_AF-A0A4Q3DQA6-F1
#
_entry.id   AF-A0A4Q3DQA6-F1
#
_cell.length_a   1.000
_cell.length_b   1.000
_cell.length_c   1.000
_cell.angle_alpha   90.00
_cell.angle_beta   90.00
_cell.angle_gamma   90.00
#
_symmetry.space_group_name_H-M   'P 1'
#
loop_
_entity.id
_entity.type
_entity.pdbx_description
1 polymer ?
#
loop_
_entity_poly.entity_id
_entity_poly.type
_entity_poly.pdbx_seq_one_letter_code
_entity_poly.pdbx_strand_id
1 'polypeptide(L)'
;MSTNELPNASAGMLPESPILVIAEILARCPSLRARAAAVTGSAQLRPDAADVAMLLWECSDLDDAAQLVRRDLVFGLMDAPTDELGHSRLQRVERVIDSLEASVRDARARLEKFS
;
A
#
# COMPACT_ATOMS: atom_id res chain seq x y z
N MET A 1 -26.66 -27.90 17.60
CA MET A 1 -25.49 -27.08 17.97
C MET A 1 -24.69 -26.86 16.71
N SER A 2 -24.99 -25.79 15.97
CA SER A 2 -24.26 -25.45 14.74
C SER A 2 -23.10 -24.54 15.12
N THR A 3 -21.89 -24.96 14.79
CA THR A 3 -20.67 -24.16 14.90
C THR A 3 -20.80 -22.96 13.97
N ASN A 4 -20.91 -21.78 14.58
CA ASN A 4 -20.86 -20.49 13.92
C ASN A 4 -19.38 -20.23 13.62
N GLU A 5 -18.89 -20.70 12.47
CA GLU A 5 -17.53 -20.39 12.04
C GLU A 5 -17.49 -18.92 11.59
N LEU A 6 -16.83 -18.10 12.41
CA LEU A 6 -16.38 -16.76 12.03
C LEU A 6 -15.50 -16.88 10.77
N PRO A 7 -15.66 -16.02 9.76
CA PRO A 7 -14.65 -15.91 8.71
C PRO A 7 -13.35 -15.39 9.34
N ASN A 8 -12.43 -16.32 9.56
CA ASN A 8 -11.06 -16.04 9.96
C ASN A 8 -10.45 -15.08 8.95
N ALA A 9 -9.88 -14.00 9.47
CA ALA A 9 -9.24 -12.96 8.68
C ALA A 9 -8.27 -13.60 7.68
N SER A 10 -8.40 -13.24 6.41
CA SER A 10 -7.36 -13.43 5.40
C SER A 10 -6.15 -12.54 5.72
N ALA A 11 -5.51 -12.79 6.86
CA ALA A 11 -4.10 -12.51 7.08
C ALA A 11 -3.27 -13.63 6.41
N GLY A 12 -3.63 -13.92 5.16
CA GLY A 12 -3.20 -15.11 4.43
C GLY A 12 -1.72 -15.06 4.14
N MET A 13 -1.00 -16.11 4.53
CA MET A 13 0.43 -16.30 4.34
C MET A 13 0.89 -15.86 2.95
N LEU A 14 2.04 -15.18 2.89
CA LEU A 14 2.70 -14.90 1.62
C LEU A 14 3.00 -16.21 0.90
N PRO A 15 2.82 -16.27 -0.42
CA PRO A 15 3.13 -17.47 -1.18
C PRO A 15 4.62 -17.80 -1.09
N GLU A 16 4.96 -19.08 -1.02
CA GLU A 16 6.36 -19.55 -0.88
C GLU A 16 7.23 -19.22 -2.11
N SER A 17 6.59 -18.95 -3.26
CA SER A 17 7.29 -18.59 -4.49
C SER A 17 7.51 -17.07 -4.60
N PRO A 18 8.76 -16.61 -4.79
CA PRO A 18 9.08 -15.19 -4.99
C PRO A 18 8.29 -14.52 -6.12
N ILE A 19 8.00 -15.27 -7.19
CA ILE A 19 7.21 -14.78 -8.33
C ILE A 19 5.76 -14.50 -7.93
N LEU A 20 5.17 -15.39 -7.13
CA LEU A 20 3.82 -15.23 -6.63
C LEU A 20 3.73 -14.08 -5.62
N VAL A 21 4.76 -13.87 -4.78
CA VAL A 21 4.84 -12.71 -3.88
C VAL A 21 4.82 -11.42 -4.68
N ILE A 22 5.67 -11.32 -5.71
CA ILE A 22 5.72 -10.15 -6.60
C ILE A 22 4.37 -9.92 -7.29
N ALA A 23 3.73 -10.99 -7.77
CA ALA A 23 2.43 -10.90 -8.45
C ALA A 23 1.33 -10.40 -7.50
N GLU A 24 1.26 -10.93 -6.28
CA GLU A 24 0.29 -10.53 -5.25
C GLU A 24 0.46 -9.06 -4.88
N ILE A 25 1.71 -8.62 -4.69
CA ILE A 25 2.02 -7.22 -4.41
C ILE A 25 1.59 -6.33 -5.57
N LEU A 26 1.93 -6.71 -6.80
CA LEU A 26 1.52 -5.95 -8.00
C LEU A 26 0.01 -5.90 -8.16
N ALA A 27 -0.74 -6.91 -7.71
CA ALA A 27 -2.20 -6.92 -7.75
C ALA A 27 -2.83 -5.94 -6.73
N ARG A 28 -2.15 -5.69 -5.60
CA ARG A 28 -2.59 -4.72 -4.58
C ARG A 28 -2.29 -3.27 -4.97
N CYS A 29 -1.22 -3.02 -5.74
CA CYS A 29 -0.79 -1.65 -6.04
C CYS A 29 -1.82 -0.76 -6.79
N PRO A 30 -2.62 -1.24 -7.76
CA PRO A 30 -3.58 -0.40 -8.47
C PRO A 30 -4.62 0.25 -7.56
N SER A 31 -5.17 -0.48 -6.59
CA SER A 31 -6.18 0.07 -5.66
C SER A 31 -5.55 1.13 -4.74
N LEU A 32 -4.35 0.87 -4.21
CA LEU A 32 -3.62 1.83 -3.38
C LEU A 32 -3.30 3.12 -4.15
N ARG A 33 -2.88 3.01 -5.42
CA ARG A 33 -2.64 4.17 -6.27
C ARG A 33 -3.90 4.97 -6.53
N ALA A 34 -5.02 4.31 -6.82
CA ALA A 34 -6.29 4.99 -7.06
C ALA A 34 -6.74 5.78 -5.82
N ARG A 35 -6.62 5.18 -4.63
CA ARG A 35 -6.89 5.86 -3.35
C ARG A 35 -5.96 7.05 -3.12
N ALA A 36 -4.66 6.87 -3.28
CA ALA A 36 -3.69 7.96 -3.12
C ALA A 36 -3.91 9.11 -4.12
N ALA A 37 -4.28 8.80 -5.36
CA ALA A 37 -4.64 9.81 -6.36
C ALA A 37 -5.91 10.57 -5.96
N ALA A 38 -6.92 9.89 -5.41
CA ALA A 38 -8.14 10.53 -4.91
C ALA A 38 -7.82 11.49 -3.74
N VAL A 39 -7.04 11.05 -2.75
CA VAL A 39 -6.63 11.90 -1.62
C VAL A 39 -5.83 13.10 -2.10
N THR A 40 -4.88 12.90 -3.00
CA THR A 40 -4.06 13.98 -3.58
C THR A 40 -4.93 15.00 -4.33
N GLY A 41 -5.90 14.52 -5.11
CA GLY A 41 -6.86 15.37 -5.81
C GLY A 41 -7.71 16.20 -4.83
N SER A 42 -8.27 15.56 -3.80
CA SER A 42 -9.07 16.23 -2.78
C SER A 42 -8.26 17.26 -1.99
N ALA A 43 -7.01 16.96 -1.62
CA ALA A 43 -6.12 17.88 -0.93
C ALA A 43 -5.81 19.15 -1.74
N GLN A 44 -5.94 19.13 -3.07
CA GLN A 44 -5.76 20.31 -3.92
C GLN A 44 -6.98 21.25 -3.92
N LEU A 45 -8.16 20.77 -3.53
CA LEU A 45 -9.42 21.50 -3.64
C LEU A 45 -9.75 22.41 -2.43
N ARG A 46 -8.80 22.62 -1.51
CA ARG A 46 -8.98 23.36 -0.25
C ARG A 46 -10.15 22.79 0.59
N PRO A 47 -9.97 21.56 1.12
CA PRO A 47 -10.98 20.88 1.93
C PRO A 47 -11.37 21.68 3.17
N ASP A 48 -12.59 21.46 3.67
CA ASP A 48 -13.00 21.97 4.98
C ASP A 48 -12.35 21.19 6.14
N ALA A 49 -12.54 21.63 7.38
CA ALA A 49 -11.89 21.00 8.53
C ALA A 49 -12.31 19.53 8.75
N ALA A 50 -13.54 19.16 8.41
CA ALA A 50 -14.01 17.78 8.54
C ALA A 50 -13.39 16.90 7.45
N ASP A 51 -13.31 17.41 6.22
CA ASP A 51 -12.62 16.79 5.10
C ASP A 51 -11.12 16.59 5.41
N VAL A 52 -10.46 17.59 6.01
CA VAL A 52 -9.04 17.51 6.39
C VAL A 52 -8.79 16.34 7.34
N ALA A 53 -9.60 16.20 8.40
CA ALA A 53 -9.42 15.10 9.36
C ALA A 53 -9.61 13.73 8.70
N MET A 54 -10.63 13.57 7.85
CA MET A 54 -10.87 12.34 7.11
C MET A 54 -9.73 12.02 6.13
N LEU A 55 -9.25 13.01 5.38
CA LEU A 55 -8.18 12.83 4.40
C LEU A 55 -6.83 12.54 5.09
N LEU A 56 -6.56 13.12 6.26
CA LEU A 56 -5.38 12.79 7.06
C LEU A 56 -5.42 11.35 7.60
N TRP A 57 -6.61 10.88 8.01
CA TRP A 57 -6.82 9.48 8.39
C TRP A 57 -6.57 8.54 7.20
N GLU A 58 -7.09 8.88 6.03
CA GLU A 58 -6.85 8.11 4.79
C GLU A 58 -5.36 8.10 4.39
N CYS A 59 -4.63 9.22 4.57
CA CYS A 59 -3.18 9.24 4.42
C CYS A 59 -2.49 8.26 5.39
N SER A 60 -2.97 8.14 6.63
CA SER A 60 -2.41 7.19 7.60
C SER A 60 -2.63 5.74 7.17
N ASP A 61 -3.85 5.40 6.74
CA ASP A 61 -4.15 4.05 6.27
C ASP A 61 -3.33 3.68 5.02
N LEU A 62 -3.12 4.64 4.11
CA LEU A 62 -2.29 4.43 2.93
C LEU A 62 -0.80 4.25 3.27
N ASP A 63 -0.27 4.99 4.25
CA ASP A 63 1.09 4.80 4.75
C ASP A 63 1.24 3.39 5.36
N ASP A 64 0.31 2.98 6.22
CA ASP A 64 0.33 1.65 6.85
C ASP A 64 0.25 0.53 5.80
N ALA A 65 -0.62 0.69 4.79
CA ALA A 65 -0.73 -0.24 3.68
C ALA A 65 0.54 -0.29 2.83
N ALA A 66 1.21 0.85 2.58
CA ALA A 66 2.47 0.88 1.85
C ALA A 66 3.60 0.20 2.63
N GLN A 67 3.70 0.44 3.95
CA GLN A 67 4.66 -0.24 4.81
C GLN A 67 4.41 -1.75 4.89
N LEU A 68 3.14 -2.15 4.94
CA LEU A 68 2.75 -3.56 4.88
C LEU A 68 3.24 -4.21 3.58
N VAL A 69 2.98 -3.59 2.43
CA VAL A 69 3.44 -4.09 1.13
C VAL A 69 4.97 -4.16 1.04
N ARG A 70 5.69 -3.15 1.55
CA ARG A 70 7.16 -3.13 1.58
C ARG A 70 7.71 -4.26 2.45
N ARG A 71 7.12 -4.47 3.61
CA ARG A 71 7.47 -5.56 4.53
C ARG A 71 7.22 -6.92 3.88
N ASP A 72 6.07 -7.10 3.24
CA ASP A 72 5.71 -8.32 2.54
C ASP A 72 6.67 -8.61 1.38
N LEU A 73 7.12 -7.57 0.66
CA LEU A 73 8.16 -7.68 -0.37
C LEU A 73 9.49 -8.16 0.23
N VAL A 74 9.95 -7.56 1.32
CA VAL A 74 11.22 -7.92 1.96
C VAL A 74 11.19 -9.35 2.47
N PHE A 75 10.14 -9.74 3.20
CA PHE A 75 10.04 -11.09 3.75
C PHE A 75 9.84 -12.15 2.67
N GLY A 76 8.96 -11.89 1.69
CA GLY A 76 8.70 -12.86 0.63
C GLY A 76 9.86 -13.03 -0.36
N LEU A 77 10.87 -12.16 -0.30
CA LEU A 77 12.08 -12.25 -1.13
C LEU A 77 13.35 -12.56 -0.33
N MET A 78 13.26 -12.70 1.00
CA MET A 78 14.42 -12.86 1.88
C MET A 78 15.25 -14.12 1.56
N ASP A 79 14.57 -15.21 1.20
CA ASP A 79 15.18 -16.50 0.88
C ASP A 79 15.15 -16.82 -0.63
N ALA A 80 14.79 -15.84 -1.46
CA ALA A 80 14.64 -16.03 -2.90
C ALA A 80 16.02 -16.15 -3.58
N PRO A 81 16.27 -17.20 -4.38
CA PRO A 81 17.51 -17.30 -5.12
C PRO A 81 17.58 -16.20 -6.20
N THR A 82 18.74 -15.55 -6.31
CA THR A 82 18.94 -14.32 -7.12
C THR A 82 18.64 -14.45 -8.61
N ASP A 83 18.64 -15.67 -9.13
CA ASP A 83 18.33 -16.03 -10.51
C ASP A 83 16.82 -16.06 -10.80
N GLU A 84 15.98 -16.28 -9.80
CA GLU A 84 14.51 -16.22 -9.91
C GLU A 84 13.97 -14.78 -9.79
N LEU A 85 14.75 -13.90 -9.15
CA LEU A 85 14.46 -12.48 -9.01
C LEU A 85 14.78 -11.75 -10.31
N GLY A 86 13.82 -11.76 -11.26
CA GLY A 86 13.90 -10.89 -12.43
C GLY A 86 14.06 -9.43 -11.99
N HIS A 87 15.28 -8.91 -12.04
CA HIS A 87 15.67 -7.61 -11.44
C HIS A 87 14.78 -6.45 -11.91
N SER A 88 14.29 -6.50 -13.15
CA SER A 88 13.39 -5.49 -13.70
C SER A 88 12.00 -5.47 -13.05
N ARG A 89 11.49 -6.63 -12.59
CA ARG A 89 10.19 -6.74 -11.91
C ARG A 89 10.28 -6.23 -10.48
N LEU A 90 11.32 -6.61 -9.75
CA LEU A 90 11.57 -6.12 -8.40
C LEU A 90 11.70 -4.59 -8.38
N GLN A 91 12.56 -4.04 -9.24
CA GLN A 91 12.71 -2.58 -9.37
C GLN A 91 11.40 -1.87 -9.78
N ARG A 92 10.54 -2.53 -10.55
CA ARG A 92 9.23 -1.97 -10.89
C ARG A 92 8.35 -1.89 -9.65
N VAL A 93 8.30 -2.94 -8.83
CA VAL A 93 7.54 -2.97 -7.57
C VAL A 93 8.05 -1.91 -6.59
N GLU A 94 9.36 -1.83 -6.37
CA GLU A 94 9.95 -0.81 -5.48
C GLU A 94 9.57 0.60 -5.94
N ARG A 95 9.72 0.91 -7.23
CA ARG A 95 9.29 2.19 -7.80
C ARG A 95 7.80 2.47 -7.62
N VAL A 96 6.96 1.44 -7.67
CA VAL A 96 5.52 1.58 -7.41
C VAL A 96 5.28 2.04 -5.98
N ILE A 97 5.90 1.36 -5.02
CA ILE A 97 5.75 1.63 -3.58
C ILE A 97 6.33 3.00 -3.24
N ASP A 98 7.52 3.32 -3.73
CA ASP A 98 8.16 4.63 -3.49
C ASP A 98 7.31 5.78 -4.04
N SER A 99 6.75 5.60 -5.23
CA SER A 99 5.85 6.61 -5.83
C SER A 99 4.55 6.78 -5.04
N LEU A 100 4.01 5.70 -4.47
CA LEU A 100 2.83 5.74 -3.60
C LEU A 100 3.13 6.52 -2.32
N GLU A 101 4.20 6.15 -1.60
CA GLU A 101 4.64 6.81 -0.36
C GLU A 101 4.93 8.30 -0.58
N ALA A 102 5.60 8.65 -1.68
CA ALA A 102 5.87 10.04 -2.01
C ALA A 102 4.57 10.84 -2.24
N SER A 103 3.58 10.25 -2.90
CA SER A 103 2.28 10.89 -3.17
C SER A 103 1.49 11.10 -1.87
N VAL A 104 1.45 10.10 -1.00
CA VAL A 104 0.77 10.18 0.31
C VAL A 104 1.44 11.23 1.20
N ARG A 105 2.77 11.27 1.22
CA ARG A 105 3.53 12.26 1.98
C ARG A 105 3.28 13.70 1.51
N ASP A 106 3.26 13.93 0.18
CA ASP A 106 2.93 15.25 -0.36
C ASP A 106 1.48 15.66 -0.02
N ALA A 107 0.53 14.73 -0.13
CA ALA A 107 -0.85 14.99 0.23
C ALA A 107 -1.00 15.34 1.72
N ARG A 108 -0.39 14.57 2.63
CA ARG A 108 -0.39 14.86 4.07
C ARG A 108 0.19 16.25 4.36
N ALA A 109 1.39 16.54 3.84
CA ALA A 109 2.06 17.83 4.05
C ALA A 109 1.25 19.04 3.54
N ARG A 110 0.35 18.83 2.56
CA ARG A 110 -0.61 19.85 2.11
C ARG A 110 -1.78 19.98 3.08
N LEU A 111 -2.35 18.86 3.50
CA LEU A 111 -3.50 18.82 4.41
C LEU A 111 -3.19 19.45 5.78
N GLU A 112 -1.99 19.22 6.30
CA GLU A 112 -1.49 19.81 7.56
C GLU A 112 -1.39 21.34 7.52
N LYS A 113 -1.46 21.98 6.34
CA LYS A 113 -1.53 23.45 6.23
C LYS A 113 -2.93 23.99 6.53
N PHE A 114 -3.94 23.12 6.57
CA PHE A 114 -5.33 23.45 6.82
C PHE A 114 -5.81 23.02 8.21
N SER A 115 -4.99 22.26 8.96
CA SER A 115 -5.25 21.82 10.33
C SER A 115 -4.87 22.84 11.39
#